data_AF-A0AB39Z8K4-F1
#
_entry.id   AF-A0AB39Z8K4-F1
#
_cell.length_a   1.000
_cell.length_b   1.000
_cell.length_c   1.000
_cell.angle_alpha   90.00
_cell.angle_beta   90.00
_cell.angle_gamma   90.00
#
_symmetry.space_group_name_H-M   'P 1'
#
loop_
_entity.id
_entity.type
_entity.pdbx_description
1 polymer ?
#
loop_
_entity_poly.entity_id
_entity_poly.type
_entity_poly.pdbx_seq_one_letter_code
_entity_poly.pdbx_strand_id
1 'polypeptide(L)'
;MDKIVELSKLKQDGGKPKVDQAKIDGLAADLAAAINGTYMLKRGRELEDKEPGQKLTIEPSLSNQDLIIGENDNINVPKESLNSEKISSENSLALELEPLNLAFSILSKPCPSSENLNCRQPLKEPMDAELLRILNDPESGSFKVYVGKYKFRCHLQVLQAHSKYFQDCEDVGTLRAHLPTDMVTPTAFHVIYNWMLDITKRPKGGCSMVEIYSASTFLKIDELLEIAFVCFNKSSVSGSLAFGLFLEAQKFEIRMFQFLMLSRIEEFFLPLVASKEFVQLDFYWVRKLLSIHSIGVNSEIEIFMTAVRWLSYDWDSRKVLMEKIMGCVRFCLLPALFLRFLQGEQKTLVLKSICSSPKIREKVNKAFVYTSTELCDLTQRISSLVKEFDPPEQRKWIFDKRCSYHRKPGGNQGQFFTYQQFLNYLESLHDSVPDHGS
;
A
#
# COMPACT_ATOMS: atom_id res chain seq x y z
N MET A 1 -23.75 -66.65 42.53
CA MET A 1 -22.91 -65.67 43.27
C MET A 1 -21.44 -66.08 43.19
N ASP A 2 -20.96 -66.59 42.03
CA ASP A 2 -19.61 -67.17 41.89
C ASP A 2 -19.02 -66.95 40.49
N LYS A 3 -19.02 -65.71 39.98
CA LYS A 3 -18.28 -65.33 38.75
C LYS A 3 -17.67 -63.93 38.77
N ILE A 4 -17.50 -63.31 39.96
CA ILE A 4 -16.98 -61.93 40.08
C ILE A 4 -15.66 -61.84 40.86
N VAL A 5 -15.12 -62.94 41.41
CA VAL A 5 -13.92 -62.86 42.28
C VAL A 5 -12.61 -63.31 41.62
N GLU A 6 -12.64 -63.92 40.43
CA GLU A 6 -11.47 -64.62 39.89
C GLU A 6 -10.82 -63.98 38.64
N LEU A 7 -10.80 -62.64 38.57
CA LEU A 7 -10.00 -61.90 37.57
C LEU A 7 -9.07 -60.85 38.19
N SER A 8 -8.90 -60.86 39.51
CA SER A 8 -8.09 -59.88 40.25
C SER A 8 -6.62 -60.27 40.47
N LYS A 9 -6.14 -61.39 39.92
CA LYS A 9 -4.72 -61.78 40.07
C LYS A 9 -4.25 -62.61 38.88
N LEU A 10 -3.73 -61.96 37.84
CA LEU A 10 -2.69 -62.51 36.97
C LEU A 10 -2.05 -61.39 36.13
N LYS A 11 -0.78 -61.12 36.45
CA LYS A 11 0.28 -60.45 35.66
C LYS A 11 0.28 -58.92 35.57
N GLN A 12 1.01 -58.36 36.53
CA GLN A 12 1.95 -57.25 36.33
C GLN A 12 2.88 -57.53 35.15
N ASP A 13 2.75 -56.78 34.07
CA ASP A 13 3.87 -56.36 33.22
C ASP A 13 3.42 -55.17 32.37
N GLY A 14 4.25 -54.14 32.22
CA GLY A 14 3.90 -52.91 31.50
C GLY A 14 4.59 -51.67 32.03
N GLY A 15 5.89 -51.56 31.74
CA GLY A 15 6.68 -50.37 32.04
C GLY A 15 6.05 -49.08 31.48
N LYS A 16 6.02 -48.04 32.31
CA LYS A 16 5.74 -46.67 31.88
C LYS A 16 6.66 -46.34 30.68
N PRO A 17 6.16 -45.75 29.58
CA PRO A 17 7.06 -45.24 28.56
C PRO A 17 7.87 -44.12 29.21
N LYS A 18 9.18 -44.34 29.36
CA LYS A 18 10.13 -43.28 29.73
C LYS A 18 10.03 -42.24 28.63
N VAL A 19 9.35 -41.14 28.93
CA VAL A 19 9.38 -39.94 28.11
C VAL A 19 10.82 -39.50 28.07
N ASP A 20 11.42 -39.57 26.89
CA ASP A 20 12.82 -39.28 26.66
C ASP A 20 13.02 -37.76 26.78
N GLN A 21 13.27 -37.31 28.01
CA GLN A 21 13.36 -35.90 28.38
C GLN A 21 14.41 -35.17 27.51
N ALA A 22 15.48 -35.85 27.12
CA ALA A 22 16.49 -35.33 26.19
C ALA A 22 15.92 -35.01 24.79
N LYS A 23 14.90 -35.76 24.35
CA LYS A 23 14.21 -35.55 23.07
C LYS A 23 13.21 -34.40 23.13
N ILE A 24 12.62 -34.16 24.31
CA ILE A 24 11.75 -33.00 24.58
C ILE A 24 12.59 -31.72 24.71
N ASP A 25 13.70 -31.80 25.43
CA ASP A 25 14.62 -30.68 25.61
C ASP A 25 15.32 -30.33 24.29
N GLY A 26 15.62 -31.33 23.45
CA GLY A 26 16.07 -31.14 22.06
C GLY A 26 15.04 -30.43 21.19
N LEU A 27 13.76 -30.84 21.24
CA LEU A 27 12.69 -30.16 20.49
C LEU A 27 12.42 -28.74 20.99
N ALA A 28 12.55 -28.50 22.30
CA ALA A 28 12.42 -27.17 22.89
C ALA A 28 13.60 -26.25 22.51
N ALA A 29 14.81 -26.81 22.42
CA ALA A 29 15.99 -26.12 21.93
C ALA A 29 15.90 -25.81 20.43
N ASP A 30 15.37 -26.72 19.62
CA ASP A 30 15.11 -26.48 18.18
C ASP A 30 14.03 -25.41 17.97
N LEU A 31 12.98 -25.40 18.80
CA LEU A 31 11.96 -24.34 18.79
C LEU A 31 12.54 -22.99 19.24
N ALA A 32 13.39 -22.99 20.27
CA ALA A 32 14.06 -21.79 20.75
C ALA A 32 15.09 -21.26 19.74
N ALA A 33 15.79 -22.13 19.01
CA ALA A 33 16.70 -21.76 17.93
C ALA A 33 15.94 -21.17 16.72
N ALA A 34 14.78 -21.76 16.36
CA ALA A 34 13.89 -21.22 15.34
C ALA A 34 13.31 -19.84 15.73
N ILE A 35 13.12 -19.59 17.03
CA ILE A 35 12.63 -18.31 17.58
C ILE A 35 13.78 -17.28 17.74
N ASN A 36 15.01 -17.68 18.06
CA ASN A 36 16.11 -16.76 18.42
C ASN A 36 17.30 -16.67 17.44
N GLY A 37 17.40 -17.46 16.35
CA GLY A 37 18.57 -17.26 15.48
C GLY A 37 18.72 -18.08 14.20
N THR A 38 18.16 -19.28 14.06
CA THR A 38 18.47 -20.12 12.88
C THR A 38 17.70 -19.76 11.62
N TYR A 39 16.55 -19.08 11.71
CA TYR A 39 15.91 -18.44 10.55
C TYR A 39 16.80 -17.35 9.91
N MET A 40 17.59 -16.64 10.73
CA MET A 40 18.45 -15.54 10.26
C MET A 40 19.89 -15.99 9.94
N LEU A 41 20.44 -16.96 10.67
CA LEU A 41 21.83 -17.43 10.51
C LEU A 41 22.06 -18.25 9.24
N LYS A 42 21.04 -18.94 8.72
CA LYS A 42 21.16 -19.70 7.46
C LYS A 42 21.39 -18.77 6.26
N ARG A 43 20.98 -17.51 6.37
CA ARG A 43 21.16 -16.47 5.33
C ARG A 43 22.36 -15.55 5.56
N GLY A 44 22.89 -15.48 6.79
CA GLY A 44 24.13 -14.74 7.08
C GLY A 44 25.39 -15.46 6.60
N ARG A 45 25.38 -16.80 6.62
CA ARG A 45 26.57 -17.61 6.27
C ARG A 45 26.79 -17.83 4.77
N GLU A 46 25.86 -17.43 3.91
CA GLU A 46 25.99 -17.45 2.45
C GLU A 46 26.46 -16.09 1.87
N LEU A 47 26.66 -15.07 2.73
CA LEU A 47 27.03 -13.71 2.32
C LEU A 47 28.26 -13.13 3.03
N GLU A 48 28.86 -13.85 3.98
CA GLU A 48 30.09 -13.42 4.66
C GLU A 48 31.33 -14.13 4.09
N ASP A 49 31.72 -13.69 2.90
CA ASP A 49 33.12 -13.67 2.46
C ASP A 49 33.37 -12.32 1.78
N LYS A 50 33.62 -11.29 2.59
CA LYS A 50 34.47 -10.10 2.29
C LYS A 50 34.53 -9.13 3.48
N GLU A 51 35.76 -8.73 3.80
CA GLU A 51 36.19 -7.84 4.88
C GLU A 51 35.57 -6.42 4.86
N PRO A 52 35.66 -5.67 5.98
CA PRO A 52 34.72 -4.61 6.31
C PRO A 52 35.16 -3.22 5.83
N GLY A 53 34.19 -2.43 5.35
CA GLY A 53 34.34 -0.98 5.26
C GLY A 53 33.53 -0.32 4.15
N GLN A 54 32.20 -0.17 4.32
CA GLN A 54 31.44 0.95 3.75
C GLN A 54 30.01 1.00 4.29
N LYS A 55 29.53 2.22 4.58
CA LYS A 55 28.15 2.55 4.97
C LYS A 55 27.16 2.01 3.94
N LEU A 56 26.29 1.08 4.35
CA LEU A 56 25.24 0.50 3.51
C LEU A 56 23.99 1.37 3.52
N THR A 57 23.76 2.07 2.41
CA THR A 57 22.45 2.57 1.98
C THR A 57 21.62 1.35 1.56
N ILE A 58 20.45 1.18 2.16
CA ILE A 58 19.56 0.04 1.87
C ILE A 58 18.80 0.34 0.56
N GLU A 59 19.12 -0.39 -0.51
CA GLU A 59 18.28 -0.45 -1.72
C GLU A 59 17.12 -1.44 -1.51
N PRO A 60 15.86 -1.06 -1.75
CA PRO A 60 14.74 -1.97 -1.65
C PRO A 60 14.69 -2.91 -2.87
N SER A 61 14.79 -4.21 -2.62
CA SER A 61 14.84 -5.28 -3.64
C SER A 61 13.48 -5.62 -4.28
N LEU A 62 12.60 -4.63 -4.48
CA LEU A 62 11.32 -4.79 -5.16
C LEU A 62 11.11 -3.62 -6.14
N SER A 63 12.05 -3.47 -7.08
CA SER A 63 11.87 -2.59 -8.25
C SER A 63 11.01 -3.31 -9.28
N ASN A 64 9.69 -3.26 -9.12
CA ASN A 64 8.77 -3.67 -10.19
C ASN A 64 8.68 -2.54 -11.22
N GLN A 65 9.13 -2.85 -12.44
CA GLN A 65 9.30 -1.91 -13.55
C GLN A 65 7.98 -1.33 -14.09
N ASP A 66 6.82 -1.78 -13.60
CA ASP A 66 5.49 -1.39 -14.10
C ASP A 66 4.87 -0.16 -13.40
N LEU A 67 5.59 0.47 -12.45
CA LEU A 67 5.22 1.79 -11.89
C LEU A 67 6.19 2.90 -12.29
N ILE A 68 7.28 2.55 -12.96
CA ILE A 68 8.05 3.52 -13.74
C ILE A 68 7.19 3.78 -14.96
N ILE A 69 6.96 5.04 -15.29
CA ILE A 69 6.14 5.37 -16.45
C ILE A 69 6.91 4.98 -17.72
N GLY A 70 6.73 3.72 -18.13
CA GLY A 70 7.37 3.03 -19.23
C GLY A 70 6.34 2.62 -20.30
N GLU A 71 6.84 2.57 -21.52
CA GLU A 71 6.10 2.50 -22.79
C GLU A 71 5.23 1.25 -22.92
N ASN A 72 3.91 1.40 -22.82
CA ASN A 72 2.90 0.77 -23.70
C ASN A 72 1.53 0.79 -23.01
N ASP A 73 0.74 1.80 -23.33
CA ASP A 73 -0.71 1.74 -23.24
C ASP A 73 -1.27 2.87 -24.11
N ASN A 74 -1.42 2.60 -25.42
CA ASN A 74 -2.17 3.45 -26.34
C ASN A 74 -3.66 3.31 -26.01
N ILE A 75 -4.11 4.03 -24.99
CA ILE A 75 -5.54 4.20 -24.73
C ILE A 75 -5.95 5.54 -25.36
N ASN A 76 -6.67 5.43 -26.48
CA ASN A 76 -7.37 6.54 -27.11
C ASN A 76 -8.32 7.19 -26.10
N VAL A 77 -8.03 8.41 -25.69
CA VAL A 77 -9.02 9.28 -25.03
C VAL A 77 -9.90 9.88 -26.14
N PRO A 78 -11.23 9.82 -26.03
CA PRO A 78 -12.12 10.44 -27.00
C PRO A 78 -11.88 11.95 -27.04
N LYS A 79 -11.73 12.51 -28.25
CA LYS A 79 -11.82 13.95 -28.47
C LYS A 79 -13.25 14.39 -28.22
N GLU A 80 -13.57 14.84 -27.01
CA GLU A 80 -14.75 15.67 -26.80
C GLU A 80 -14.39 17.11 -27.21
N SER A 81 -14.98 17.49 -28.33
CA SER A 81 -15.06 18.85 -28.83
C SER A 81 -15.62 19.77 -27.75
N LEU A 82 -14.84 20.77 -27.34
CA LEU A 82 -15.35 21.96 -26.66
C LEU A 82 -16.33 22.66 -27.60
N ASN A 83 -17.61 22.33 -27.45
CA ASN A 83 -18.70 23.10 -28.04
C ASN A 83 -18.76 24.43 -27.31
N SER A 84 -18.43 25.50 -28.05
CA SER A 84 -18.71 26.86 -27.64
C SER A 84 -20.22 27.05 -27.63
N GLU A 85 -20.80 27.19 -26.44
CA GLU A 85 -22.18 27.61 -26.27
C GLU A 85 -22.33 29.04 -26.82
N LYS A 86 -23.19 29.17 -27.84
CA LYS A 86 -23.73 30.45 -28.30
C LYS A 86 -24.57 31.05 -27.17
N ILE A 87 -24.05 32.06 -26.49
CA ILE A 87 -24.87 33.01 -25.74
C ILE A 87 -25.19 34.16 -26.68
N SER A 88 -26.41 34.12 -27.21
CA SER A 88 -27.08 35.27 -27.80
C SER A 88 -27.52 36.22 -26.68
N SER A 89 -27.00 37.43 -26.65
CA SER A 89 -27.78 38.58 -26.21
C SER A 89 -27.19 39.86 -26.80
N GLU A 90 -28.03 40.53 -27.58
CA GLU A 90 -27.85 41.89 -28.06
C GLU A 90 -27.83 42.83 -26.84
N ASN A 91 -26.83 43.70 -26.77
CA ASN A 91 -26.96 45.06 -26.26
C ASN A 91 -25.74 45.86 -26.72
N SER A 92 -25.95 46.60 -27.80
CA SER A 92 -25.04 47.58 -28.36
C SER A 92 -24.82 48.75 -27.40
N LEU A 93 -23.63 48.81 -26.82
CA LEU A 93 -23.06 50.07 -26.34
C LEU A 93 -21.94 50.44 -27.31
N ALA A 94 -22.22 51.43 -28.17
CA ALA A 94 -21.25 52.02 -29.06
C ALA A 94 -20.17 52.73 -28.22
N LEU A 95 -19.02 52.07 -28.04
CA LEU A 95 -17.79 52.74 -27.65
C LEU A 95 -17.13 53.25 -28.93
N GLU A 96 -17.15 54.57 -29.14
CA GLU A 96 -16.35 55.19 -30.19
C GLU A 96 -14.87 54.88 -29.91
N LEU A 97 -14.28 54.03 -30.74
CA LEU A 97 -12.84 53.80 -30.75
C LEU A 97 -12.18 55.04 -31.33
N GLU A 98 -11.43 55.78 -30.52
CA GLU A 98 -10.50 56.77 -31.04
C GLU A 98 -9.53 56.09 -32.02
N PRO A 99 -9.25 56.69 -33.18
CA PRO A 99 -8.34 56.10 -34.14
C PRO A 99 -6.94 56.01 -33.53
N LEU A 100 -6.34 54.81 -33.62
CA LEU A 100 -4.98 54.53 -33.17
C LEU A 100 -4.00 55.61 -33.68
N ASN A 101 -3.16 56.10 -32.76
CA ASN A 101 -2.14 57.10 -33.04
C ASN A 101 -1.32 56.72 -34.28
N LEU A 102 -1.26 57.63 -35.25
CA LEU A 102 -0.60 57.43 -36.55
C LEU A 102 0.87 57.03 -36.42
N ALA A 103 1.53 57.31 -35.29
CA ALA A 103 2.89 56.89 -34.97
C ALA A 103 3.07 55.35 -34.91
N PHE A 104 1.99 54.59 -34.70
CA PHE A 104 2.00 53.12 -34.69
C PHE A 104 1.44 52.51 -35.99
N SER A 105 1.12 53.34 -37.00
CA SER A 105 0.65 52.86 -38.29
C SER A 105 1.83 52.35 -39.13
N ILE A 106 1.89 51.03 -39.34
CA ILE A 106 2.85 50.36 -40.24
C ILE A 106 2.28 50.30 -41.66
N LEU A 107 1.53 51.31 -42.09
CA LEU A 107 1.13 51.42 -43.49
C LEU A 107 2.34 51.91 -44.29
N SER A 108 2.75 51.10 -45.26
CA SER A 108 3.85 51.39 -46.15
C SER A 108 3.61 52.70 -46.90
N LYS A 109 4.49 53.69 -46.68
CA LYS A 109 4.54 54.88 -47.55
C LYS A 109 4.96 54.42 -48.95
N PRO A 110 4.22 54.79 -50.02
CA PRO A 110 4.59 54.39 -51.37
C PRO A 110 5.93 55.06 -51.76
N CYS A 111 6.95 54.24 -52.01
CA CYS A 111 8.24 54.69 -52.50
C CYS A 111 8.20 54.81 -54.03
N PRO A 112 8.66 55.92 -54.64
CA PRO A 112 8.67 56.09 -56.08
C PRO A 112 9.91 55.43 -56.69
N SER A 113 9.99 54.11 -56.64
CA SER A 113 10.99 53.35 -57.41
C SER A 113 10.45 51.93 -57.63
N SER A 114 10.10 51.64 -58.88
CA SER A 114 9.64 50.34 -59.34
C SER A 114 10.81 49.35 -59.48
N GLU A 115 11.49 49.07 -58.38
CA GLU A 115 12.37 47.91 -58.29
C GLU A 115 11.64 46.86 -57.45
N ASN A 116 11.17 45.81 -58.12
CA ASN A 116 10.64 44.62 -57.45
C ASN A 116 11.80 43.93 -56.73
N LEU A 117 12.07 44.34 -55.49
CA LEU A 117 12.86 43.54 -54.55
C LEU A 117 12.09 42.24 -54.33
N ASN A 118 12.54 41.17 -55.01
CA ASN A 118 12.08 39.80 -54.77
C ASN A 118 12.60 39.32 -53.41
N CYS A 119 12.13 39.96 -52.34
CA CYS A 119 12.25 39.48 -50.99
C CYS A 119 11.27 38.32 -50.83
N ARG A 120 11.70 37.09 -51.12
CA ARG A 120 10.96 35.92 -50.64
C ARG A 120 11.00 35.98 -49.12
N GLN A 121 9.89 36.38 -48.50
CA GLN A 121 9.73 36.19 -47.06
C GLN A 121 9.90 34.69 -46.79
N PRO A 122 10.74 34.28 -45.81
CA PRO A 122 10.82 32.89 -45.42
C PRO A 122 9.41 32.39 -45.07
N LEU A 123 9.12 31.14 -45.39
CA LEU A 123 7.83 30.54 -45.06
C LEU A 123 7.61 30.76 -43.56
N LYS A 124 6.51 31.43 -43.20
CA LYS A 124 6.20 31.75 -41.82
C LYS A 124 5.98 30.43 -41.09
N GLU A 125 6.95 30.03 -40.28
CA GLU A 125 6.79 28.89 -39.38
C GLU A 125 5.57 29.18 -38.49
N PRO A 126 4.75 28.15 -38.23
CA PRO A 126 3.55 28.34 -37.45
C PRO A 126 3.97 28.72 -36.02
N MET A 127 3.29 29.71 -35.44
CA MET A 127 3.70 30.39 -34.19
C MET A 127 3.86 29.40 -33.02
N ASP A 128 3.02 28.37 -32.99
CA ASP A 128 3.04 27.26 -32.05
C ASP A 128 4.36 26.48 -32.07
N ALA A 129 4.89 26.17 -33.26
CA ALA A 129 6.15 25.43 -33.39
C ALA A 129 7.34 26.23 -32.83
N GLU A 130 7.36 27.54 -33.11
CA GLU A 130 8.42 28.43 -32.61
C GLU A 130 8.29 28.66 -31.10
N LEU A 131 7.08 28.83 -30.59
CA LEU A 131 6.84 28.93 -29.14
C LEU A 131 7.27 27.66 -28.42
N LEU A 132 6.91 26.48 -28.94
CA LEU A 132 7.37 25.21 -28.38
C LEU A 132 8.89 25.08 -28.42
N ARG A 133 9.56 25.56 -29.47
CA ARG A 133 11.03 25.59 -29.53
C ARG A 133 11.63 26.44 -28.41
N ILE A 134 11.10 27.65 -28.21
CA ILE A 134 11.53 28.56 -27.13
C ILE A 134 11.26 27.93 -25.77
N LEU A 135 10.08 27.37 -25.56
CA LEU A 135 9.68 26.79 -24.28
C LEU A 135 10.51 25.56 -23.89
N ASN A 136 10.96 24.78 -24.88
CA ASN A 136 11.83 23.61 -24.68
C ASN A 136 13.31 23.97 -24.50
N ASP A 137 13.74 25.20 -24.77
CA ASP A 137 15.10 25.66 -24.51
C ASP A 137 15.31 25.91 -23.00
N PRO A 138 16.25 25.22 -22.33
CA PRO A 138 16.51 25.44 -20.90
C PRO A 138 17.08 26.83 -20.57
N GLU A 139 17.70 27.52 -21.53
CA GLU A 139 18.30 28.84 -21.32
C GLU A 139 17.29 29.99 -21.45
N SER A 140 16.13 29.75 -22.07
CA SER A 140 15.08 30.76 -22.25
C SER A 140 14.26 31.01 -20.98
N GLY A 141 14.29 30.08 -20.01
CA GLY A 141 13.59 30.20 -18.73
C GLY A 141 14.25 31.19 -17.76
N SER A 142 13.57 32.30 -17.47
CA SER A 142 14.06 33.35 -16.56
C SER A 142 13.74 33.08 -15.08
N PHE A 143 12.68 32.32 -14.79
CA PHE A 143 12.22 32.02 -13.44
C PHE A 143 12.97 30.81 -12.86
N LYS A 144 13.39 30.88 -11.59
CA LYS A 144 14.21 29.83 -10.95
C LYS A 144 13.45 29.11 -9.86
N VAL A 145 13.15 27.83 -10.07
CA VAL A 145 12.56 26.98 -9.03
C VAL A 145 13.65 26.17 -8.34
N TYR A 146 13.71 26.27 -7.02
CA TYR A 146 14.66 25.55 -6.17
C TYR A 146 13.93 24.44 -5.42
N VAL A 147 14.42 23.20 -5.59
CA VAL A 147 13.93 22.02 -4.86
C VAL A 147 15.12 21.41 -4.12
N GLY A 148 15.27 21.78 -2.86
CA GLY A 148 16.47 21.48 -2.08
C GLY A 148 17.73 22.05 -2.75
N LYS A 149 18.67 21.18 -3.13
CA LYS A 149 19.92 21.56 -3.81
C LYS A 149 19.81 21.74 -5.32
N TYR A 150 18.67 21.39 -5.91
CA TYR A 150 18.47 21.41 -7.36
C TYR A 150 17.84 22.73 -7.80
N LYS A 151 18.29 23.25 -8.96
CA LYS A 151 17.80 24.48 -9.57
C LYS A 151 17.23 24.18 -10.95
N PHE A 152 15.98 24.55 -11.17
CA PHE A 152 15.28 24.44 -12.45
C PHE A 152 15.06 25.84 -13.02
N ARG A 153 15.35 26.01 -14.31
CA ARG A 153 15.00 27.20 -15.08
C ARG A 153 13.66 26.94 -15.75
N CYS A 154 12.68 27.78 -15.46
CA CYS A 154 11.30 27.58 -15.86
C CYS A 154 10.71 28.86 -16.45
N HIS A 155 9.61 28.68 -17.16
CA HIS A 155 8.75 29.75 -17.66
C HIS A 155 7.65 30.01 -16.63
N LEU A 156 7.64 31.19 -16.02
CA LEU A 156 6.65 31.52 -14.99
C LEU A 156 5.22 31.42 -15.52
N GLN A 157 5.00 31.83 -16.76
CA GLN A 157 3.69 31.81 -17.41
C GLN A 157 3.18 30.37 -17.58
N VAL A 158 4.05 29.42 -17.90
CA VAL A 158 3.68 27.99 -17.99
C VAL A 158 3.30 27.46 -16.62
N LEU A 159 4.10 27.77 -15.59
CA LEU A 159 3.80 27.39 -14.22
C LEU A 159 2.45 27.97 -13.76
N GLN A 160 2.20 29.25 -14.01
CA GLN A 160 0.96 29.93 -13.65
C GLN A 160 -0.26 29.42 -14.43
N ALA A 161 -0.09 28.96 -15.68
CA ALA A 161 -1.19 28.40 -16.45
C ALA A 161 -1.73 27.10 -15.83
N HIS A 162 -0.87 26.30 -15.20
CA HIS A 162 -1.21 24.95 -14.73
C HIS A 162 -1.23 24.76 -13.21
N SER A 163 -0.69 25.69 -12.44
CA SER A 163 -0.53 25.54 -10.99
C SER A 163 -1.04 26.76 -10.24
N LYS A 164 -2.09 26.56 -9.43
CA LYS A 164 -2.66 27.61 -8.57
C LYS A 164 -1.64 28.11 -7.55
N TYR A 165 -0.73 27.24 -7.09
CA TYR A 165 0.38 27.64 -6.21
C TYR A 165 1.22 28.78 -6.82
N PHE A 166 1.53 28.69 -8.12
CA PHE A 166 2.32 29.73 -8.80
C PHE A 166 1.49 30.94 -9.24
N GLN A 167 0.17 30.78 -9.42
CA GLN A 167 -0.76 31.92 -9.62
C GLN A 167 -0.82 32.81 -8.38
N ASP A 168 -0.92 32.20 -7.19
CA ASP A 168 -1.00 32.87 -5.90
C ASP A 168 0.37 33.37 -5.39
N CYS A 169 1.46 33.12 -6.13
CA CYS A 169 2.81 33.42 -5.66
C CYS A 169 3.04 34.94 -5.61
N GLU A 170 3.06 35.51 -4.41
CA GLU A 170 3.27 36.95 -4.16
C GLU A 170 4.67 37.44 -4.56
N ASP A 171 5.65 36.52 -4.63
CA ASP A 171 7.07 36.79 -4.82
C ASP A 171 7.53 36.93 -6.29
N VAL A 172 6.62 37.33 -7.19
CA VAL A 172 6.89 37.48 -8.64
C VAL A 172 8.11 38.35 -8.91
N GLY A 173 8.35 39.37 -8.08
CA GLY A 173 9.47 40.31 -8.22
C GLY A 173 10.86 39.68 -8.00
N THR A 174 10.95 38.55 -7.29
CA THR A 174 12.23 37.92 -6.96
C THR A 174 12.66 36.87 -8.01
N LEU A 175 11.79 36.58 -9.00
CA LEU A 175 12.01 35.61 -10.08
C LEU A 175 12.50 34.23 -9.61
N ARG A 176 12.12 33.85 -8.38
CA ARG A 176 12.50 32.57 -7.78
C ARG A 176 11.42 32.01 -6.87
N ALA A 177 11.33 30.70 -6.79
CA ALA A 177 10.48 29.98 -5.84
C ALA A 177 11.28 28.86 -5.16
N HIS A 178 11.00 28.60 -3.89
CA HIS A 178 11.56 27.49 -3.13
C HIS A 178 10.46 26.50 -2.80
N LEU A 179 10.65 25.25 -3.19
CA LEU A 179 9.71 24.16 -2.93
C LEU A 179 10.25 23.22 -1.83
N PRO A 180 9.38 22.74 -0.93
CA PRO A 180 9.74 21.79 0.11
C PRO A 180 10.03 20.41 -0.45
N THR A 181 11.21 19.84 -0.12
CA THR A 181 11.66 18.52 -0.63
C THR A 181 10.89 17.33 -0.08
N ASP A 182 10.23 17.51 1.07
CA ASP A 182 9.36 16.54 1.73
C ASP A 182 8.03 16.35 0.99
N MET A 183 7.61 17.32 0.17
CA MET A 183 6.36 17.24 -0.62
C MET A 183 6.63 17.19 -2.12
N VAL A 184 7.68 17.86 -2.58
CA VAL A 184 8.04 17.93 -3.99
C VAL A 184 9.45 17.41 -4.18
N THR A 185 9.59 16.22 -4.75
CA THR A 185 10.92 15.71 -5.10
C THR A 185 11.45 16.40 -6.37
N PRO A 186 12.78 16.55 -6.54
CA PRO A 186 13.35 17.12 -7.75
C PRO A 186 12.93 16.38 -9.02
N THR A 187 12.83 15.04 -8.95
CA THR A 187 12.39 14.19 -10.06
C THR A 187 10.93 14.44 -10.39
N ALA A 188 10.05 14.51 -9.39
CA ALA A 188 8.63 14.80 -9.59
C ALA A 188 8.44 16.19 -10.21
N PHE A 189 9.13 17.22 -9.69
CA PHE A 189 9.04 18.56 -10.27
C PHE A 189 9.49 18.59 -11.74
N HIS A 190 10.60 17.91 -12.06
CA HIS A 190 11.09 17.82 -13.43
C HIS A 190 10.06 17.18 -14.38
N VAL A 191 9.48 16.04 -13.97
CA VAL A 191 8.48 15.34 -14.78
C VAL A 191 7.20 16.16 -14.93
N ILE A 192 6.73 16.81 -13.86
CA ILE A 192 5.56 17.69 -13.88
C ILE A 192 5.80 18.89 -14.80
N TYR A 193 6.97 19.53 -14.71
CA TYR A 193 7.27 20.69 -15.55
C TYR A 193 7.34 20.31 -17.03
N ASN A 194 7.99 19.20 -17.37
CA ASN A 194 8.01 18.70 -18.74
C ASN A 194 6.60 18.33 -19.25
N TRP A 195 5.74 17.83 -18.37
CA TRP A 195 4.34 17.59 -18.69
C TRP A 195 3.57 18.89 -18.95
N MET A 196 3.84 19.97 -18.20
CA MET A 196 3.22 21.28 -18.46
C MET A 196 3.60 21.85 -19.84
N LEU A 197 4.79 21.52 -20.35
CA LEU A 197 5.23 21.93 -21.69
C LEU A 197 4.50 21.15 -22.80
N ASP A 198 3.98 19.97 -22.50
CA ASP A 198 3.23 19.13 -23.45
C ASP A 198 2.16 18.29 -22.73
N ILE A 199 1.03 18.94 -22.44
CA ILE A 199 -0.10 18.34 -21.71
C ILE A 199 -0.78 17.20 -22.49
N THR A 200 -0.49 17.06 -23.79
CA THR A 200 -1.07 15.99 -24.61
C THR A 200 -0.48 14.62 -24.28
N LYS A 201 0.69 14.60 -23.62
CA LYS A 201 1.37 13.39 -23.19
C LYS A 201 1.05 13.10 -21.74
N ARG A 202 1.07 11.82 -21.37
CA ARG A 202 1.13 11.46 -19.94
C ARG A 202 2.46 11.95 -19.35
N PRO A 203 2.50 12.29 -18.05
CA PRO A 203 3.77 12.53 -17.36
C PRO A 203 4.67 11.32 -17.61
N LYS A 204 5.89 11.53 -18.10
CA LYS A 204 6.84 10.46 -18.40
C LYS A 204 8.14 10.74 -17.67
N GLY A 205 8.72 9.70 -17.07
CA GLY A 205 9.99 9.79 -16.38
C GLY A 205 10.13 8.76 -15.27
N GLY A 206 11.32 8.70 -14.66
CA GLY A 206 11.66 7.76 -13.59
C GLY A 206 11.12 8.14 -12.21
N CYS A 207 9.95 8.79 -12.12
CA CYS A 207 9.29 9.10 -10.85
C CYS A 207 8.04 8.25 -10.66
N SER A 208 7.73 7.93 -9.41
CA SER A 208 6.49 7.22 -9.10
C SER A 208 5.27 8.14 -9.19
N MET A 209 4.12 7.52 -9.48
CA MET A 209 2.82 8.20 -9.42
C MET A 209 2.51 8.78 -8.04
N VAL A 210 3.05 8.21 -6.95
CA VAL A 210 2.87 8.74 -5.58
C VAL A 210 3.61 10.08 -5.41
N GLU A 211 4.83 10.19 -5.95
CA GLU A 211 5.58 11.44 -5.93
C GLU A 211 4.87 12.52 -6.77
N ILE A 212 4.37 12.14 -7.94
CA ILE A 212 3.57 13.03 -8.80
C ILE A 212 2.34 13.51 -8.04
N TYR A 213 1.62 12.61 -7.36
CA TYR A 213 0.43 12.96 -6.59
C TYR A 213 0.77 13.91 -5.42
N SER A 214 1.85 13.65 -4.67
CA SER A 214 2.29 14.53 -3.59
C SER A 214 2.64 15.93 -4.10
N ALA A 215 3.46 16.00 -5.16
CA ALA A 215 3.88 17.25 -5.75
C ALA A 215 2.71 18.02 -6.38
N SER A 216 1.79 17.33 -7.06
CA SER A 216 0.60 17.95 -7.66
C SER A 216 -0.37 18.46 -6.59
N THR A 217 -0.45 17.79 -5.44
CA THR A 217 -1.23 18.26 -4.29
C THR A 217 -0.64 19.56 -3.76
N PHE A 218 0.67 19.61 -3.55
CA PHE A 218 1.36 20.81 -3.06
C PHE A 218 1.27 21.98 -4.06
N LEU A 219 1.52 21.70 -5.33
CA LEU A 219 1.47 22.68 -6.42
C LEU A 219 0.04 23.04 -6.85
N LYS A 220 -0.99 22.37 -6.31
CA LYS A 220 -2.40 22.57 -6.66
C LYS A 220 -2.65 22.46 -8.17
N ILE A 221 -2.27 21.32 -8.77
CA ILE A 221 -2.46 21.01 -10.19
C ILE A 221 -3.57 19.95 -10.32
N ASP A 222 -4.80 20.39 -10.62
CA ASP A 222 -5.99 19.53 -10.55
C ASP A 222 -5.97 18.41 -11.61
N GLU A 223 -5.51 18.71 -12.83
CA GLU A 223 -5.47 17.76 -13.94
C GLU A 223 -4.56 16.56 -13.63
N LEU A 224 -3.43 16.79 -12.96
CA LEU A 224 -2.54 15.71 -12.54
C LEU A 224 -3.10 14.91 -11.37
N LEU A 225 -3.86 15.55 -10.47
CA LEU A 225 -4.56 14.84 -9.40
C LEU A 225 -5.62 13.91 -9.97
N GLU A 226 -6.35 14.34 -11.01
CA GLU A 226 -7.30 13.49 -11.72
C GLU A 226 -6.62 12.31 -12.42
N ILE A 227 -5.52 12.56 -13.15
CA ILE A 227 -4.74 11.49 -13.80
C ILE A 227 -4.25 10.47 -12.77
N ALA A 228 -3.67 10.94 -11.65
CA ALA A 228 -3.20 10.08 -10.59
C ALA A 228 -4.35 9.28 -9.95
N PHE A 229 -5.50 9.92 -9.69
CA PHE A 229 -6.69 9.26 -9.15
C PHE A 229 -7.20 8.14 -10.08
N VAL A 230 -7.26 8.39 -11.39
CA VAL A 230 -7.62 7.36 -12.37
C VAL A 230 -6.62 6.20 -12.35
N CYS A 231 -5.32 6.49 -12.32
CA CYS A 231 -4.28 5.46 -12.25
C CYS A 231 -4.40 4.59 -10.98
N PHE A 232 -4.59 5.22 -9.82
CA PHE A 232 -4.72 4.51 -8.55
C PHE A 232 -6.02 3.74 -8.42
N ASN A 233 -7.08 4.14 -9.13
CA ASN A 233 -8.36 3.46 -9.06
C ASN A 233 -8.48 2.22 -9.95
N LYS A 234 -7.52 1.97 -10.84
CA LYS A 234 -7.47 0.74 -11.65
C LYS A 234 -7.51 -0.49 -10.75
N SER A 235 -8.24 -1.53 -11.17
CA SER A 235 -8.31 -2.82 -10.47
C SER A 235 -6.97 -3.57 -10.45
N SER A 236 -6.09 -3.28 -11.42
CA SER A 236 -4.70 -3.78 -11.45
C SER A 236 -3.87 -3.30 -10.26
N VAL A 237 -4.26 -2.19 -9.61
CA VAL A 237 -3.62 -1.70 -8.39
C VAL A 237 -4.20 -2.44 -7.19
N SER A 238 -3.73 -3.67 -7.00
CA SER A 238 -4.09 -4.56 -5.89
C SER A 238 -2.89 -5.39 -5.44
N GLY A 239 -3.03 -6.04 -4.29
CA GLY A 239 -2.04 -6.99 -3.76
C GLY A 239 -0.66 -6.39 -3.48
N SER A 240 0.38 -6.96 -4.09
CA SER A 240 1.78 -6.53 -3.90
C SER A 240 2.02 -5.10 -4.41
N LEU A 241 1.37 -4.73 -5.51
CA LEU A 241 1.49 -3.39 -6.10
C LEU A 241 0.92 -2.33 -5.17
N ALA A 242 -0.28 -2.58 -4.63
CA ALA A 242 -0.92 -1.70 -3.67
C ALA A 242 -0.06 -1.56 -2.40
N PHE A 243 0.56 -2.64 -1.92
CA PHE A 243 1.45 -2.57 -0.77
C PHE A 243 2.74 -1.76 -1.07
N GLY A 244 3.32 -1.89 -2.27
CA GLY A 244 4.45 -1.07 -2.71
C GLY A 244 4.11 0.42 -2.72
N LEU A 245 2.97 0.80 -3.31
CA LEU A 245 2.48 2.18 -3.31
C LEU A 245 2.19 2.69 -1.89
N PHE A 246 1.68 1.83 -1.00
CA PHE A 246 1.49 2.16 0.41
C PHE A 246 2.81 2.52 1.10
N LEU A 247 3.86 1.72 0.92
CA LEU A 247 5.18 1.97 1.50
C LEU A 247 5.78 3.27 0.95
N GLU A 248 5.63 3.51 -0.35
CA GLU A 248 6.12 4.75 -0.95
C GLU A 248 5.40 5.99 -0.41
N ALA A 249 4.08 5.90 -0.24
CA ALA A 249 3.29 6.98 0.32
C ALA A 249 3.63 7.29 1.79
N GLN A 250 4.33 6.41 2.51
CA GLN A 250 4.84 6.72 3.85
C GLN A 250 5.82 7.88 3.85
N LYS A 251 6.55 8.09 2.75
CA LYS A 251 7.52 9.19 2.61
C LYS A 251 6.86 10.57 2.60
N PHE A 252 5.60 10.65 2.17
CA PHE A 252 4.86 11.89 1.90
C PHE A 252 3.67 12.10 2.85
N GLU A 253 3.52 11.25 3.88
CA GLU A 253 2.45 11.28 4.89
C GLU A 253 0.99 11.38 4.36
N ILE A 254 0.71 10.81 3.19
CA ILE A 254 -0.60 10.89 2.53
C ILE A 254 -1.56 9.84 3.10
N ARG A 255 -2.11 10.11 4.30
CA ARG A 255 -2.88 9.13 5.10
C ARG A 255 -4.07 8.51 4.39
N MET A 256 -4.86 9.32 3.67
CA MET A 256 -6.04 8.80 2.98
C MET A 256 -5.66 7.81 1.87
N PHE A 257 -4.61 8.15 1.12
CA PHE A 257 -4.08 7.28 0.07
C PHE A 257 -3.49 5.98 0.64
N GLN A 258 -2.72 6.07 1.74
CA GLN A 258 -2.19 4.90 2.43
C GLN A 258 -3.31 3.95 2.89
N PHE A 259 -4.41 4.47 3.43
CA PHE A 259 -5.56 3.66 3.83
C PHE A 259 -6.23 2.98 2.63
N LEU A 260 -6.42 3.72 1.53
CA LEU A 260 -6.97 3.17 0.28
C LEU A 260 -6.09 2.02 -0.23
N MET A 261 -4.77 2.20 -0.26
CA MET A 261 -3.85 1.15 -0.71
C MET A 261 -3.87 -0.08 0.19
N LEU A 262 -3.95 0.09 1.52
CA LEU A 262 -4.09 -1.06 2.43
C LEU A 262 -5.38 -1.85 2.20
N SER A 263 -6.49 -1.19 1.88
CA SER A 263 -7.76 -1.87 1.58
C SER A 263 -7.70 -2.76 0.34
N ARG A 264 -6.74 -2.52 -0.55
CA ARG A 264 -6.53 -3.23 -1.83
C ARG A 264 -5.54 -4.40 -1.73
N ILE A 265 -5.02 -4.70 -0.54
CA ILE A 265 -4.15 -5.87 -0.33
C ILE A 265 -4.92 -7.18 -0.56
N GLU A 266 -6.17 -7.24 -0.09
CA GLU A 266 -7.10 -8.37 -0.27
C GLU A 266 -6.43 -9.76 -0.11
N GLU A 267 -6.29 -10.50 -1.20
CA GLU A 267 -5.79 -11.89 -1.25
C GLU A 267 -4.27 -11.98 -1.05
N PHE A 268 -3.54 -10.89 -1.25
CA PHE A 268 -2.11 -10.79 -0.99
C PHE A 268 -1.80 -10.66 0.52
N PHE A 269 -2.81 -10.64 1.39
CA PHE A 269 -2.61 -10.47 2.82
C PHE A 269 -1.69 -11.56 3.42
N LEU A 270 -1.91 -12.84 3.16
CA LEU A 270 -1.06 -13.91 3.71
C LEU A 270 0.37 -13.91 3.12
N PRO A 271 0.58 -13.73 1.80
CA PRO A 271 1.90 -13.48 1.25
C PRO A 271 2.63 -12.28 1.88
N LEU A 272 1.90 -11.19 2.15
CA LEU A 272 2.43 -10.05 2.89
C LEU A 272 2.80 -10.44 4.33
N VAL A 273 1.95 -11.18 5.04
CA VAL A 273 2.25 -11.66 6.40
C VAL A 273 3.50 -12.53 6.44
N ALA A 274 3.81 -13.28 5.38
CA ALA A 274 5.03 -14.07 5.28
C ALA A 274 6.29 -13.18 5.15
N SER A 275 6.16 -11.95 4.64
CA SER A 275 7.26 -11.02 4.37
C SER A 275 7.94 -10.44 5.62
N LYS A 276 9.11 -9.80 5.42
CA LYS A 276 9.83 -9.04 6.47
C LYS A 276 9.22 -7.66 6.67
N GLU A 277 8.73 -7.09 5.58
CA GLU A 277 8.09 -5.78 5.51
C GLU A 277 6.91 -5.74 6.49
N PHE A 278 6.11 -6.81 6.56
CA PHE A 278 4.99 -6.90 7.51
C PHE A 278 5.40 -6.82 8.99
N VAL A 279 6.47 -7.50 9.43
CA VAL A 279 6.88 -7.45 10.86
C VAL A 279 7.52 -6.12 11.24
N GLN A 280 8.02 -5.39 10.25
CA GLN A 280 8.59 -4.06 10.42
C GLN A 280 7.54 -2.95 10.39
N LEU A 281 6.30 -3.23 9.94
CA LEU A 281 5.21 -2.26 10.00
C LEU A 281 4.96 -1.80 11.43
N ASP A 282 4.62 -0.51 11.54
CA ASP A 282 4.25 0.10 12.80
C ASP A 282 2.93 -0.47 13.34
N PHE A 283 2.69 -0.20 14.63
CA PHE A 283 1.46 -0.64 15.29
C PHE A 283 0.20 -0.08 14.63
N TYR A 284 0.24 1.17 14.17
CA TYR A 284 -0.94 1.82 13.60
C TYR A 284 -1.41 1.13 12.32
N TRP A 285 -0.50 0.86 11.40
CA TRP A 285 -0.80 0.21 10.12
C TRP A 285 -1.14 -1.26 10.29
N VAL A 286 -0.46 -1.99 11.18
CA VAL A 286 -0.82 -3.39 11.48
C VAL A 286 -2.22 -3.48 12.07
N ARG A 287 -2.55 -2.60 13.03
CA ARG A 287 -3.90 -2.55 13.59
C ARG A 287 -4.94 -2.24 12.52
N LYS A 288 -4.66 -1.29 11.63
CA LYS A 288 -5.56 -0.95 10.51
C LYS A 288 -5.74 -2.15 9.58
N LEU A 289 -4.65 -2.77 9.14
CA LEU A 289 -4.66 -3.94 8.25
C LEU A 289 -5.47 -5.11 8.84
N LEU A 290 -5.22 -5.49 10.10
CA LEU A 290 -5.94 -6.58 10.76
C LEU A 290 -7.42 -6.25 11.04
N SER A 291 -7.82 -4.99 10.95
CA SER A 291 -9.22 -4.58 11.14
C SER A 291 -10.02 -4.59 9.82
N ILE A 292 -9.36 -4.73 8.67
CA ILE A 292 -10.01 -4.71 7.36
C ILE A 292 -10.84 -5.98 7.15
N HIS A 293 -12.06 -5.83 6.63
CA HIS A 293 -12.99 -6.93 6.36
C HIS A 293 -12.67 -7.67 5.05
N SER A 294 -12.15 -6.96 4.05
CA SER A 294 -11.83 -7.48 2.71
C SER A 294 -10.55 -8.30 2.62
N ILE A 295 -9.76 -8.43 3.68
CA ILE A 295 -8.52 -9.24 3.64
C ILE A 295 -8.86 -10.72 3.44
N GLY A 296 -8.12 -11.35 2.54
CA GLY A 296 -8.25 -12.76 2.19
C GLY A 296 -7.58 -13.65 3.23
N VAL A 297 -8.36 -14.43 3.98
CA VAL A 297 -7.85 -15.43 4.92
C VAL A 297 -8.60 -16.75 4.78
N ASN A 298 -7.93 -17.86 5.07
CA ASN A 298 -8.55 -19.18 5.15
C ASN A 298 -9.24 -19.41 6.50
N SER A 299 -8.92 -18.65 7.55
CA SER A 299 -9.57 -18.73 8.88
C SER A 299 -9.24 -17.52 9.76
N GLU A 300 -10.13 -17.15 10.68
CA GLU A 300 -9.80 -16.15 11.72
C GLU A 300 -8.64 -16.63 12.63
N ILE A 301 -8.32 -17.92 12.66
CA ILE A 301 -7.09 -18.43 13.29
C ILE A 301 -5.86 -17.79 12.65
N GLU A 302 -5.83 -17.58 11.33
CA GLU A 302 -4.69 -16.95 10.65
C GLU A 302 -4.51 -15.49 11.08
N ILE A 303 -5.60 -14.76 11.35
CA ILE A 303 -5.53 -13.39 11.90
C ILE A 303 -4.92 -13.42 13.30
N PHE A 304 -5.36 -14.37 14.14
CA PHE A 304 -4.76 -14.57 15.46
C PHE A 304 -3.27 -14.90 15.36
N MET A 305 -2.88 -15.85 14.50
CA MET A 305 -1.48 -16.25 14.32
C MET A 305 -0.64 -15.12 13.70
N THR A 306 -1.22 -14.31 12.82
CA THR A 306 -0.59 -13.10 12.26
C THR A 306 -0.27 -12.08 13.36
N ALA A 307 -1.23 -11.84 14.25
CA ALA A 307 -1.03 -10.99 15.43
C ALA A 307 0.07 -11.53 16.34
N VAL A 308 0.10 -12.84 16.59
CA VAL A 308 1.18 -13.51 17.34
C VAL A 308 2.52 -13.33 16.65
N ARG A 309 2.60 -13.49 15.32
CA ARG A 309 3.82 -13.31 14.54
C ARG A 309 4.38 -11.90 14.66
N TRP A 310 3.53 -10.87 14.53
CA TRP A 310 3.96 -9.47 14.70
C TRP A 310 4.40 -9.16 16.13
N LEU A 311 3.70 -9.67 17.15
CA LEU A 311 4.10 -9.49 18.55
C LEU A 311 5.41 -10.22 18.89
N SER A 312 5.65 -11.39 18.29
CA SER A 312 6.83 -12.21 18.56
C SER A 312 8.13 -11.61 18.02
N TYR A 313 8.06 -10.80 16.97
CA TYR A 313 9.24 -10.18 16.34
C TYR A 313 10.00 -9.23 17.28
N ASP A 314 9.28 -8.49 18.12
CA ASP A 314 9.86 -7.58 19.12
C ASP A 314 8.97 -7.57 20.36
N TRP A 315 8.98 -8.70 21.06
CA TRP A 315 8.08 -8.94 22.19
C TRP A 315 8.25 -7.92 23.32
N ASP A 316 9.50 -7.55 23.64
CA ASP A 316 9.80 -6.68 24.77
C ASP A 316 9.19 -5.29 24.62
N SER A 317 9.23 -4.72 23.42
CA SER A 317 8.62 -3.42 23.14
C SER A 317 7.11 -3.53 22.86
N ARG A 318 6.66 -4.62 22.21
CA ARG A 318 5.28 -4.75 21.72
C ARG A 318 4.30 -5.37 22.71
N LYS A 319 4.75 -5.97 23.83
CA LYS A 319 3.87 -6.56 24.85
C LYS A 319 2.80 -5.60 25.38
N VAL A 320 3.10 -4.30 25.46
CA VAL A 320 2.15 -3.26 25.91
C VAL A 320 1.01 -3.01 24.91
N LEU A 321 1.21 -3.42 23.66
CA LEU A 321 0.24 -3.29 22.56
C LEU A 321 -0.56 -4.57 22.32
N MET A 322 -0.21 -5.66 23.02
CA MET A 322 -0.80 -6.99 22.87
C MET A 322 -2.34 -6.97 22.92
N GLU A 323 -2.93 -6.37 23.95
CA GLU A 323 -4.39 -6.33 24.10
C GLU A 323 -5.06 -5.57 22.95
N LYS A 324 -4.41 -4.51 22.44
CA LYS A 324 -4.95 -3.69 21.35
C LYS A 324 -4.89 -4.45 20.02
N ILE A 325 -3.78 -5.14 19.73
CA ILE A 325 -3.64 -5.97 18.54
C ILE A 325 -4.62 -7.15 18.58
N MET A 326 -4.72 -7.85 19.72
CA MET A 326 -5.67 -8.94 19.90
C MET A 326 -7.12 -8.46 19.80
N GLY A 327 -7.38 -7.17 20.04
CA GLY A 327 -8.67 -6.55 19.78
C GLY A 327 -9.14 -6.61 18.33
N CYS A 328 -8.23 -6.76 17.36
CA CYS A 328 -8.57 -6.89 15.94
C CYS A 328 -9.06 -8.31 15.55
N VAL A 329 -8.82 -9.31 16.41
CA VAL A 329 -9.24 -10.70 16.16
C VAL A 329 -10.72 -10.86 16.53
N ARG A 330 -11.51 -11.41 15.61
CA ARG A 330 -12.94 -11.70 15.82
C ARG A 330 -13.10 -13.03 16.54
N PHE A 331 -12.93 -13.03 17.87
CA PHE A 331 -12.92 -14.26 18.67
C PHE A 331 -14.15 -15.16 18.46
N CYS A 332 -15.34 -14.61 18.19
CA CYS A 332 -16.55 -15.39 17.94
C CYS A 332 -16.54 -16.17 16.61
N LEU A 333 -15.63 -15.82 15.69
CA LEU A 333 -15.38 -16.55 14.43
C LEU A 333 -14.24 -17.58 14.57
N LEU A 334 -13.63 -17.72 15.74
CA LEU A 334 -12.64 -18.77 16.00
C LEU A 334 -13.35 -20.10 16.28
N PRO A 335 -12.82 -21.24 15.76
CA PRO A 335 -13.36 -22.55 16.09
C PRO A 335 -13.35 -22.87 17.58
N ALA A 336 -14.39 -23.54 18.08
CA ALA A 336 -14.52 -23.90 19.51
C ALA A 336 -13.32 -24.70 20.05
N LEU A 337 -12.72 -25.58 19.21
CA LEU A 337 -11.50 -26.32 19.57
C LEU A 337 -10.30 -25.38 19.78
N PHE A 338 -10.19 -24.32 18.99
CA PHE A 338 -9.14 -23.31 19.13
C PHE A 338 -9.36 -22.47 20.39
N LEU A 339 -10.60 -22.05 20.67
CA LEU A 339 -10.93 -21.34 21.90
C LEU A 339 -10.60 -22.17 23.16
N ARG A 340 -10.92 -23.47 23.15
CA ARG A 340 -10.52 -24.39 24.22
C ARG A 340 -9.01 -24.53 24.35
N PHE A 341 -8.29 -24.58 23.22
CA PHE A 341 -6.84 -24.58 23.22
C PHE A 341 -6.26 -23.33 23.90
N LEU A 342 -6.84 -22.14 23.66
CA LEU A 342 -6.41 -20.88 24.29
C LEU A 342 -6.63 -20.86 25.82
N GLN A 343 -7.55 -21.66 26.35
CA GLN A 343 -7.77 -21.79 27.80
C GLN A 343 -6.76 -22.71 28.49
N GLY A 344 -6.03 -23.53 27.73
CA GLY A 344 -5.02 -24.45 28.26
C GLY A 344 -3.66 -23.80 28.52
N GLU A 345 -2.73 -24.60 29.05
CA GLU A 345 -1.34 -24.19 29.24
C GLU A 345 -0.64 -23.98 27.89
N GLN A 346 -0.02 -22.82 27.73
CA GLN A 346 0.67 -22.42 26.50
C GLN A 346 2.18 -22.62 26.62
N LYS A 347 2.78 -23.14 25.54
CA LYS A 347 4.22 -23.43 25.47
C LYS A 347 5.09 -22.19 25.27
N THR A 348 4.61 -21.21 24.52
CA THR A 348 5.40 -20.01 24.17
C THR A 348 5.09 -18.84 25.10
N LEU A 349 6.10 -17.98 25.35
CA LEU A 349 5.97 -16.80 26.21
C LEU A 349 4.88 -15.85 25.72
N VAL A 350 4.80 -15.63 24.41
CA VAL A 350 3.82 -14.74 23.77
C VAL A 350 2.40 -15.28 23.96
N LEU A 351 2.15 -16.55 23.61
CA LEU A 351 0.83 -17.17 23.80
C LEU A 351 0.44 -17.24 25.28
N LYS A 352 1.38 -17.60 26.16
CA LYS A 352 1.15 -17.60 27.61
C LYS A 352 0.70 -16.23 28.10
N SER A 353 1.34 -15.17 27.64
CA SER A 353 1.01 -13.79 28.02
C SER A 353 -0.36 -13.34 27.48
N ILE A 354 -0.67 -13.70 26.23
CA ILE A 354 -1.99 -13.45 25.60
C ILE A 354 -3.09 -14.13 26.41
N CYS A 355 -2.94 -15.43 26.68
CA CYS A 355 -3.94 -16.23 27.41
C CYS A 355 -4.05 -15.86 28.90
N SER A 356 -3.00 -15.27 29.48
CA SER A 356 -3.00 -14.81 30.87
C SER A 356 -3.69 -13.44 31.05
N SER A 357 -3.85 -12.65 29.99
CA SER A 357 -4.55 -11.35 30.08
C SER A 357 -6.02 -11.57 30.46
N PRO A 358 -6.51 -10.92 31.55
CA PRO A 358 -7.91 -11.05 31.97
C PRO A 358 -8.90 -10.64 30.88
N LYS A 359 -8.61 -9.56 30.13
CA LYS A 359 -9.49 -9.06 29.06
C LYS A 359 -9.60 -10.03 27.90
N ILE A 360 -8.48 -10.64 27.51
CA ILE A 360 -8.48 -11.64 26.43
C ILE A 360 -9.18 -12.91 26.88
N ARG A 361 -8.94 -13.36 28.11
CA ARG A 361 -9.62 -14.53 28.69
C ARG A 361 -11.14 -14.33 28.76
N GLU A 362 -11.60 -13.14 29.15
CA GLU A 362 -13.02 -12.79 29.11
C GLU A 362 -13.58 -12.89 27.69
N LYS A 363 -12.89 -12.32 26.68
CA LYS A 363 -13.29 -12.43 25.27
C LYS A 363 -13.34 -13.88 24.79
N VAL A 364 -12.37 -14.71 25.14
CA VAL A 364 -12.34 -16.14 24.80
C VAL A 364 -13.52 -16.88 25.43
N ASN A 365 -13.82 -16.62 26.70
CA ASN A 365 -14.95 -17.24 27.39
C ASN A 365 -16.28 -16.83 26.77
N LYS A 366 -16.48 -15.52 26.51
CA LYS A 366 -17.67 -14.99 25.84
C LYS A 366 -17.85 -15.61 24.44
N ALA A 367 -16.78 -15.65 23.64
CA ALA A 367 -16.79 -16.29 22.33
C ALA A 367 -17.08 -17.79 22.41
N PHE A 368 -16.53 -18.50 23.40
CA PHE A 368 -16.77 -19.94 23.57
C PHE A 368 -18.23 -20.24 23.88
N VAL A 369 -18.87 -19.44 24.75
CA VAL A 369 -20.31 -19.53 25.01
C VAL A 369 -21.08 -19.25 23.72
N TYR A 370 -20.78 -18.15 23.02
CA TYR A 370 -21.43 -17.79 21.75
C TYR A 370 -21.36 -18.92 20.71
N THR A 371 -20.16 -19.42 20.41
CA THR A 371 -19.96 -20.49 19.42
C THR A 371 -20.67 -21.78 19.85
N SER A 372 -20.71 -22.09 21.14
CA SER A 372 -21.44 -23.25 21.67
C SER A 372 -22.96 -23.08 21.56
N THR A 373 -23.49 -21.87 21.74
CA THR A 373 -24.93 -21.61 21.57
C THR A 373 -25.39 -21.73 20.13
N GLU A 374 -24.57 -21.30 19.17
CA GLU A 374 -24.83 -21.47 17.73
C GLU A 374 -24.81 -22.95 17.32
N LEU A 375 -23.87 -23.74 17.87
CA LEU A 375 -23.76 -25.18 17.59
C LEU A 375 -24.92 -26.02 18.11
N CYS A 376 -25.65 -25.55 19.13
CA CYS A 376 -26.69 -26.32 19.80
C CYS A 376 -28.11 -25.80 19.58
N ASP A 377 -28.34 -24.90 18.60
CA ASP A 377 -29.64 -24.23 18.34
C ASP A 377 -30.31 -23.67 19.61
N LEU A 378 -29.49 -23.30 20.60
CA LEU A 378 -29.92 -22.87 21.93
C LEU A 378 -30.07 -21.34 22.00
N THR A 379 -29.93 -20.66 20.87
CA THR A 379 -30.02 -19.20 20.69
C THR A 379 -31.27 -18.62 21.33
N GLN A 380 -32.41 -19.32 21.27
CA GLN A 380 -33.66 -18.86 21.91
C GLN A 380 -33.62 -18.84 23.46
N ARG A 381 -32.84 -19.72 24.12
CA ARG A 381 -32.81 -19.81 25.60
C ARG A 381 -31.73 -18.96 26.25
N ILE A 382 -30.66 -18.65 25.52
CA ILE A 382 -29.46 -17.97 26.05
C ILE A 382 -29.30 -16.56 25.43
N SER A 383 -30.23 -16.15 24.54
CA SER A 383 -30.27 -14.83 23.91
C SER A 383 -29.99 -13.67 24.88
N SER A 384 -30.55 -13.71 26.10
CA SER A 384 -30.34 -12.66 27.12
C SER A 384 -28.89 -12.52 27.60
N LEU A 385 -28.09 -13.58 27.57
CA LEU A 385 -26.65 -13.57 27.92
C LEU A 385 -25.76 -13.19 26.72
N VAL A 386 -26.29 -13.29 25.50
CA VAL A 386 -25.56 -13.10 24.24
C VAL A 386 -25.92 -11.77 23.54
N LYS A 387 -26.92 -11.02 24.04
CA LYS A 387 -27.38 -9.71 23.52
C LYS A 387 -26.30 -8.65 23.34
N GLU A 388 -25.10 -8.82 23.88
CA GLU A 388 -23.95 -7.91 23.68
C GLU A 388 -23.15 -8.18 22.39
N PHE A 389 -23.43 -9.25 21.64
CA PHE A 389 -22.75 -9.54 20.38
C PHE A 389 -23.66 -9.28 19.20
N ASP A 390 -23.43 -8.15 18.52
CA ASP A 390 -23.73 -8.09 17.10
C ASP A 390 -22.92 -9.20 16.42
N PRO A 391 -23.54 -10.05 15.57
CA PRO A 391 -22.81 -11.12 14.90
C PRO A 391 -21.67 -10.48 14.10
N PRO A 392 -20.40 -10.86 14.38
CA PRO A 392 -19.28 -10.20 13.73
C PRO A 392 -19.31 -10.51 12.25
N GLU A 393 -19.12 -9.47 11.43
CA GLU A 393 -18.96 -9.63 10.00
C GLU A 393 -17.83 -10.64 9.72
N GLN A 394 -18.02 -11.53 8.75
CA GLN A 394 -16.96 -12.43 8.31
C GLN A 394 -15.93 -11.69 7.44
N ARG A 395 -14.72 -12.22 7.33
CA ARG A 395 -13.71 -11.70 6.38
C ARG A 395 -13.91 -12.32 5.00
N LYS A 396 -13.24 -11.78 3.98
CA LYS A 396 -13.17 -12.43 2.67
C LYS A 396 -12.41 -13.75 2.85
N TRP A 397 -13.11 -14.88 2.69
CA TRP A 397 -12.47 -16.18 2.80
C TRP A 397 -11.85 -16.57 1.47
N ILE A 398 -10.58 -16.95 1.49
CA ILE A 398 -9.90 -17.56 0.35
C ILE A 398 -9.80 -19.07 0.58
N PHE A 399 -9.84 -19.84 -0.50
CA PHE A 399 -9.54 -21.27 -0.46
C PHE A 399 -8.29 -21.52 -1.30
N ASP A 400 -7.14 -21.62 -0.64
CA ASP A 400 -5.91 -22.04 -1.30
C ASP A 400 -5.78 -23.57 -1.27
N LYS A 401 -5.64 -24.20 -2.43
CA LYS A 401 -5.44 -25.66 -2.55
C LYS A 401 -4.11 -26.12 -1.93
N ARG A 402 -3.12 -25.23 -1.82
CA ARG A 402 -1.79 -25.50 -1.25
C ARG A 402 -1.79 -25.45 0.27
N CYS A 403 -2.84 -24.90 0.88
CA CYS A 403 -2.97 -24.82 2.31
C CYS A 403 -3.01 -26.22 2.93
N SER A 404 -1.95 -26.57 3.66
CA SER A 404 -1.74 -27.91 4.23
C SER A 404 -2.80 -28.31 5.27
N TYR A 405 -3.49 -27.32 5.84
CA TYR A 405 -4.58 -27.53 6.78
C TYR A 405 -5.95 -27.31 6.14
N HIS A 406 -6.15 -27.59 4.86
CA HIS A 406 -7.48 -27.83 4.31
C HIS A 406 -7.78 -29.33 4.25
N ARG A 407 -8.97 -29.76 4.72
CA ARG A 407 -9.42 -31.15 4.61
C ARG A 407 -10.47 -31.32 3.52
N LYS A 408 -10.39 -32.41 2.75
CA LYS A 408 -11.47 -32.85 1.87
C LYS A 408 -12.34 -33.88 2.61
N PRO A 409 -13.69 -33.83 2.51
CA PRO A 409 -14.54 -32.89 1.76
C PRO A 409 -15.00 -31.66 2.59
N GLY A 410 -14.28 -31.28 3.66
CA GLY A 410 -14.77 -30.40 4.73
C GLY A 410 -14.43 -28.90 4.65
N GLY A 411 -13.76 -28.42 3.60
CA GLY A 411 -13.46 -26.99 3.46
C GLY A 411 -12.62 -26.41 4.63
N ASN A 412 -12.87 -25.13 4.95
CA ASN A 412 -12.17 -24.33 5.97
C ASN A 412 -12.91 -24.27 7.33
N GLN A 413 -14.09 -24.87 7.45
CA GLN A 413 -14.95 -24.73 8.62
C GLN A 413 -14.49 -25.64 9.78
N GLY A 414 -14.22 -25.04 10.94
CA GLY A 414 -13.95 -25.76 12.19
C GLY A 414 -12.55 -26.39 12.34
N GLN A 415 -11.61 -26.06 11.45
CA GLN A 415 -10.28 -26.67 11.48
C GLN A 415 -9.33 -26.02 12.50
N PHE A 416 -8.70 -26.83 13.34
CA PHE A 416 -7.61 -26.44 14.23
C PHE A 416 -6.26 -26.75 13.58
N PHE A 417 -5.35 -25.78 13.55
CA PHE A 417 -3.96 -25.97 13.12
C PHE A 417 -3.00 -25.26 14.09
N THR A 418 -1.78 -25.76 14.13
CA THR A 418 -0.71 -25.25 15.00
C THR A 418 0.00 -24.05 14.39
N TYR A 419 0.69 -23.26 15.22
CA TYR A 419 1.51 -22.15 14.74
C TYR A 419 2.61 -22.61 13.76
N GLN A 420 3.18 -23.80 13.95
CA GLN A 420 4.18 -24.33 13.02
C GLN A 420 3.57 -24.63 11.64
N GLN A 421 2.35 -25.20 11.59
CA GLN A 421 1.65 -25.44 10.33
C GLN A 421 1.31 -24.13 9.61
N PHE A 422 0.99 -23.07 10.36
CA PHE A 422 0.81 -21.73 9.80
C PHE A 422 2.10 -21.20 9.18
N LEU A 423 3.24 -21.27 9.88
CA LEU A 423 4.52 -20.82 9.36
C LEU A 423 4.95 -21.59 8.10
N ASN A 424 4.80 -22.92 8.10
CA ASN A 424 5.11 -23.73 6.93
C ASN A 424 4.23 -23.36 5.72
N TYR A 425 2.96 -22.99 5.96
CA TYR A 425 2.10 -22.50 4.89
C TYR A 425 2.55 -21.13 4.37
N LEU A 426 2.90 -20.20 5.25
CA LEU A 426 3.46 -18.90 4.85
C LEU A 426 4.73 -19.06 4.00
N GLU A 427 5.61 -20.01 4.33
CA GLU A 427 6.80 -20.34 3.54
C GLU A 427 6.43 -20.85 2.14
N SER A 428 5.44 -21.73 2.03
CA SER A 428 4.96 -22.22 0.72
C SER A 428 4.38 -21.14 -0.19
N LEU A 429 3.92 -20.01 0.39
CA LEU A 429 3.42 -18.87 -0.37
C LEU A 429 4.56 -18.00 -0.94
N HIS A 430 5.75 -18.05 -0.34
CA HIS A 430 6.94 -17.34 -0.83
C HIS A 430 7.66 -18.09 -1.94
N ASP A 431 7.69 -19.42 -1.85
CA ASP A 431 8.35 -20.27 -2.86
C ASP A 431 7.56 -20.34 -4.18
N SER A 432 6.29 -19.93 -4.16
CA SER A 432 5.49 -19.80 -5.36
C SER A 432 5.58 -18.37 -5.93
N VAL A 433 6.26 -18.22 -7.06
CA VAL A 433 6.00 -17.11 -7.99
C VAL A 433 4.49 -17.11 -8.32
N PRO A 434 3.81 -15.96 -8.47
CA PRO A 434 2.41 -15.96 -8.83
C PRO A 434 2.27 -16.62 -10.21
N ASP A 435 1.57 -17.76 -10.28
CA ASP A 435 0.87 -18.12 -11.50
C ASP A 435 -0.15 -17.01 -11.71
N HIS A 436 0.18 -16.04 -12.57
CA HIS A 436 -0.81 -15.16 -13.15
C HIS A 436 -1.82 -16.05 -13.87
N GLY A 437 -2.95 -16.29 -13.19
CA GLY A 437 -4.03 -17.12 -13.70
C GLY A 437 -4.46 -16.65 -15.09
N SER A 438 -4.59 -17.63 -15.98
CA SER A 438 -5.10 -17.53 -17.34
C SER A 438 -6.51 -16.97 -17.45
#